data_AF-A0AAX3U2U1-F1
#
_entry.id   AF-A0AAX3U2U1-F1
#
_cell.length_a   1.000
_cell.length_b   1.000
_cell.length_c   1.000
_cell.angle_alpha   90.00
_cell.angle_beta   90.00
_cell.angle_gamma   90.00
#
_symmetry.space_group_name_H-M   'P 1'
#
loop_
_entity.id
_entity.type
_entity.pdbx_description
1 polymer ?
#
loop_
_entity_poly.entity_id
_entity_poly.type
_entity_poly.pdbx_seq_one_letter_code
_entity_poly.pdbx_strand_id
1 'polypeptide(L)'
;MLGVGSLFKKNSNVFWGINLSFSKKLDRPSIPIAGVPLIRRYKSLSANQSNQLKGRQLTFTIRDAQQWDRKRLRDCPAFHSMGNGHNSEQWCFEFDVPDGPTVFLPQLELARVLFLHDNYMSRICLEHGKLSSDFNITNINGHWQIDVMLSSSYPIAAFNDERSRRFLSWILMDPEARTSFESIHQTMMREHTSSGQYKFWDFSFTPPCLNRTKLEVSGWHDWSSNSFFVWEIRRVEDLPSSMPDELDFYHPDFKRQVTGQGGGANSGRPQRPEEHELDDEEEADPDKKRVVLDTESVGLSFRKPFKTNRVTDKTRKANSGKPDDSEPNELLSNKLSPNGDNVTGTIAGADYDVLSDESDDAHLYASKFEIFSQVIDRLETNHGCQTYRYPLRKLPKLARCTKHMMADDANPRCMAVVEVTYHGQVYHFVEVDTSDAKNSISTLLILINGQDGLWDGWIVSMIL
;
A
#
# COMPACT_ATOMS: atom_id res chain seq x y z
N MET A 1 10.02 -13.82 -14.75
CA MET A 1 11.36 -13.54 -14.16
C MET A 1 11.81 -14.74 -13.33
N LEU A 2 13.07 -15.19 -13.44
CA LEU A 2 13.61 -16.36 -12.75
C LEU A 2 14.46 -16.01 -11.52
N GLY A 3 15.08 -14.82 -11.52
CA GLY A 3 15.89 -14.38 -10.39
C GLY A 3 15.99 -12.88 -10.26
N VAL A 4 16.25 -12.46 -9.03
CA VAL A 4 16.63 -11.10 -8.66
C VAL A 4 18.06 -11.18 -8.15
N GLY A 5 18.94 -10.33 -8.64
CA GLY A 5 20.38 -10.33 -8.38
C GLY A 5 20.85 -9.04 -7.71
N SER A 6 22.16 -8.83 -7.73
CA SER A 6 22.80 -7.71 -7.04
C SER A 6 22.33 -6.36 -7.57
N LEU A 7 22.28 -5.39 -6.66
CA LEU A 7 22.15 -3.99 -7.00
C LEU A 7 23.47 -3.49 -7.60
N PHE A 8 23.37 -2.56 -8.54
CA PHE A 8 24.52 -1.92 -9.15
C PHE A 8 24.27 -0.42 -9.36
N LYS A 9 25.34 0.37 -9.30
CA LYS A 9 25.29 1.80 -9.63
C LYS A 9 26.58 2.21 -10.33
N LYS A 10 26.44 2.76 -11.54
CA LYS A 10 27.56 3.41 -12.23
C LYS A 10 27.80 4.77 -11.59
N ASN A 11 29.06 5.19 -11.44
CA ASN A 11 29.41 6.48 -10.81
C ASN A 11 28.75 7.70 -11.48
N SER A 12 28.45 7.63 -12.78
CA SER A 12 27.75 8.68 -13.52
C SER A 12 26.24 8.70 -13.29
N ASN A 13 25.67 7.64 -12.74
CA ASN A 13 24.23 7.49 -12.61
C ASN A 13 23.77 7.99 -11.24
N VAL A 14 22.56 8.54 -11.20
CA VAL A 14 21.94 8.98 -9.94
C VAL A 14 21.39 7.78 -9.18
N PHE A 15 20.70 6.87 -9.86
CA PHE A 15 19.95 5.77 -9.25
C PHE A 15 20.71 4.43 -9.30
N TRP A 16 20.41 3.58 -8.32
CA TRP A 16 20.80 2.18 -8.32
C TRP A 16 19.85 1.37 -9.21
N GLY A 17 20.39 0.42 -9.95
CA GLY A 17 19.66 -0.61 -10.67
C GLY A 17 19.75 -1.96 -9.97
N ILE A 18 18.85 -2.88 -10.31
CA ILE A 18 18.80 -4.26 -9.82
C ILE A 18 18.94 -5.19 -11.02
N ASN A 19 19.91 -6.10 -10.98
CA ASN A 19 20.03 -7.14 -12.00
C ASN A 19 18.90 -8.16 -11.87
N LEU A 20 18.28 -8.51 -12.98
CA LEU A 20 17.23 -9.51 -13.08
C LEU A 20 17.68 -10.67 -13.98
N SER A 21 17.12 -11.84 -13.75
CA SER A 21 17.34 -13.00 -14.62
C SER A 21 16.01 -13.45 -15.20
N PHE A 22 15.97 -13.70 -16.50
CA PHE A 22 14.77 -14.08 -17.23
C PHE A 22 15.00 -15.39 -17.99
N SER A 23 13.93 -16.12 -18.26
CA SER A 23 13.97 -17.33 -19.11
C SER A 23 14.27 -17.00 -20.57
N LYS A 24 13.92 -15.79 -21.02
CA LYS A 24 14.26 -15.26 -22.34
C LYS A 24 15.38 -14.23 -22.19
N LYS A 25 16.30 -14.19 -23.16
CA LYS A 25 17.33 -13.15 -23.22
C LYS A 25 16.66 -11.81 -23.51
N LEU A 26 16.97 -10.81 -22.68
CA LEU A 26 16.54 -9.42 -22.86
C LEU A 26 17.79 -8.54 -23.02
N ASP A 27 17.67 -7.45 -23.77
CA ASP A 27 18.78 -6.51 -23.99
C ASP A 27 19.15 -5.75 -22.71
N ARG A 28 18.16 -5.48 -21.85
CA ARG A 28 18.34 -4.85 -20.53
C ARG A 28 17.65 -5.69 -19.45
N PRO A 29 18.34 -6.67 -18.84
CA PRO A 29 17.77 -7.49 -17.79
C PRO A 29 17.95 -6.81 -16.43
N SER A 30 17.53 -5.54 -16.30
CA SER A 30 17.64 -4.77 -15.06
C SER A 30 16.50 -3.77 -14.93
N ILE A 31 16.24 -3.31 -13.70
CA ILE A 31 15.30 -2.22 -13.43
C ILE A 31 15.88 -1.26 -12.38
N PRO A 32 15.45 0.01 -12.29
CA PRO A 32 15.77 0.88 -11.17
C PRO A 32 15.29 0.31 -9.84
N ILE A 33 15.94 0.72 -8.75
CA ILE A 33 15.47 0.45 -7.39
C ILE A 33 14.02 0.90 -7.18
N ALA A 34 13.59 1.99 -7.84
CA ALA A 34 12.21 2.46 -7.78
C ALA A 34 11.18 1.40 -8.25
N GLY A 35 11.59 0.47 -9.11
CA GLY A 35 10.74 -0.62 -9.61
C GLY A 35 10.70 -1.86 -8.70
N VAL A 36 11.36 -1.87 -7.55
CA VAL A 36 11.28 -2.97 -6.55
C VAL A 36 9.85 -3.44 -6.26
N PRO A 37 8.83 -2.56 -6.09
CA PRO A 37 7.47 -2.97 -5.80
C PRO A 37 6.90 -3.97 -6.84
N LEU A 38 7.38 -3.91 -8.08
CA LEU A 38 6.89 -4.72 -9.19
C LEU A 38 7.50 -6.12 -9.28
N ILE A 39 8.67 -6.35 -8.68
CA ILE A 39 9.47 -7.57 -8.90
C ILE A 39 9.31 -8.59 -7.78
N ARG A 40 9.03 -9.84 -8.16
CA ARG A 40 9.15 -11.04 -7.33
C ARG A 40 9.35 -12.29 -8.19
N ARG A 41 10.07 -13.29 -7.69
CA ARG A 41 10.48 -14.45 -8.52
C ARG A 41 9.26 -15.14 -9.13
N TYR A 42 9.42 -15.65 -10.35
CA TYR A 42 8.40 -16.37 -11.12
C TYR A 42 7.14 -15.59 -11.54
N LYS A 43 7.04 -14.30 -11.21
CA LYS A 43 6.07 -13.35 -11.78
C LYS A 43 6.33 -13.10 -13.27
N SER A 44 5.27 -13.01 -14.06
CA SER A 44 5.33 -12.47 -15.42
C SER A 44 5.29 -10.94 -15.35
N LEU A 45 6.22 -10.28 -16.05
CA LEU A 45 6.25 -8.81 -16.14
C LEU A 45 5.57 -8.31 -17.43
N SER A 46 4.78 -9.15 -18.10
CA SER A 46 4.03 -8.76 -19.31
C SER A 46 2.64 -8.25 -18.94
N ALA A 47 2.23 -7.13 -19.55
CA ALA A 47 0.92 -6.51 -19.33
C ALA A 47 -0.28 -7.44 -19.66
N ASN A 48 -0.09 -8.44 -20.53
CA ASN A 48 -1.17 -9.25 -21.12
C ASN A 48 -1.31 -10.66 -20.53
N GLN A 49 -0.65 -10.96 -19.41
CA GLN A 49 -0.74 -12.28 -18.78
C GLN A 49 -1.36 -12.18 -17.40
N SER A 50 -2.48 -12.88 -17.19
CA SER A 50 -2.96 -13.15 -15.84
C SER A 50 -1.87 -13.94 -15.11
N ASN A 51 -1.39 -13.39 -14.01
CA ASN A 51 -0.39 -14.05 -13.20
C ASN A 51 -1.07 -15.22 -12.49
N GLN A 52 -0.84 -16.43 -12.99
CA GLN A 52 -1.23 -17.64 -12.27
C GLN A 52 -0.37 -17.76 -11.02
N LEU A 53 -1.02 -18.08 -9.89
CA LEU A 53 -0.33 -18.42 -8.65
C LEU A 53 0.63 -19.59 -8.92
N LYS A 54 1.91 -19.39 -8.59
CA LYS A 54 2.94 -20.41 -8.75
C LYS A 54 3.53 -20.77 -7.40
N GLY A 55 3.93 -22.03 -7.26
CA GLY A 55 4.61 -22.53 -6.08
C GLY A 55 3.64 -23.14 -5.07
N ARG A 56 4.21 -23.84 -4.08
CA ARG A 56 3.49 -24.34 -2.91
C ARG A 56 3.24 -23.20 -1.94
N GLN A 57 2.09 -23.20 -1.29
CA GLN A 57 1.79 -22.25 -0.22
C GLN A 57 2.32 -22.79 1.10
N LEU A 58 2.81 -21.88 1.94
CA LEU A 58 3.17 -22.13 3.32
C LEU A 58 2.70 -20.95 4.16
N THR A 59 2.18 -21.26 5.35
CA THR A 59 1.75 -20.24 6.31
C THR A 59 2.41 -20.53 7.65
N PHE A 60 2.99 -19.51 8.28
CA PHE A 60 3.64 -19.65 9.58
C PHE A 60 3.56 -18.35 10.38
N THR A 61 3.68 -18.47 11.70
CA THR A 61 3.73 -17.34 12.63
C THR A 61 5.17 -17.11 13.07
N ILE A 62 5.64 -15.88 12.93
CA ILE A 62 6.98 -15.45 13.33
C ILE A 62 7.04 -15.36 14.85
N ARG A 63 8.11 -15.93 15.44
CA ARG A 63 8.43 -15.75 16.87
C ARG A 63 9.22 -14.47 17.09
N ASP A 64 10.36 -14.37 16.42
CA ASP A 64 11.24 -13.19 16.42
C ASP A 64 12.14 -13.25 15.18
N ALA A 65 11.92 -12.34 14.22
CA ALA A 65 12.69 -12.26 12.99
C ALA A 65 14.12 -11.71 13.21
N GLN A 66 14.42 -11.11 14.36
CA GLN A 66 15.78 -10.68 14.70
C GLN A 66 16.71 -11.87 15.02
N GLN A 67 16.14 -13.05 15.30
CA GLN A 67 16.91 -14.29 15.53
C GLN A 67 17.18 -15.09 14.25
N TRP A 68 16.71 -14.62 13.09
CA TRP A 68 16.89 -15.36 11.84
C TRP A 68 18.34 -15.31 11.37
N ASP A 69 18.85 -16.46 10.91
CA ASP A 69 20.21 -16.57 10.42
C ASP A 69 20.35 -15.94 9.03
N ARG A 70 21.42 -15.18 8.82
CA ARG A 70 21.74 -14.62 7.50
C ARG A 70 22.54 -15.64 6.68
N LYS A 71 21.95 -16.14 5.59
CA LYS A 71 22.56 -17.12 4.66
C LYS A 71 22.54 -16.64 3.22
N ARG A 72 23.36 -17.26 2.37
CA ARG A 72 23.28 -17.09 0.91
C ARG A 72 22.29 -18.11 0.35
N LEU A 73 21.61 -17.78 -0.76
CA LEU A 73 20.71 -18.73 -1.44
C LEU A 73 21.43 -20.00 -1.91
N ARG A 74 22.73 -19.94 -2.19
CA ARG A 74 23.56 -21.11 -2.48
C ARG A 74 23.69 -22.09 -1.30
N ASP A 75 23.30 -21.70 -0.10
CA ASP A 75 23.31 -22.58 1.07
C ASP A 75 21.91 -23.21 1.28
N CYS A 76 20.90 -22.82 0.49
CA CYS A 76 19.54 -23.33 0.58
C CYS A 76 19.37 -24.64 -0.22
N PRO A 77 19.06 -25.78 0.43
CA PRO A 77 18.87 -27.05 -0.29
C PRO A 77 17.69 -27.03 -1.26
N ALA A 78 16.55 -26.46 -0.84
CA ALA A 78 15.38 -26.28 -1.69
C ALA A 78 15.70 -25.46 -2.95
N PHE A 79 16.55 -24.44 -2.84
CA PHE A 79 16.96 -23.63 -3.98
C PHE A 79 17.70 -24.45 -5.04
N HIS A 80 18.61 -25.34 -4.62
CA HIS A 80 19.34 -26.23 -5.52
C HIS A 80 18.46 -27.29 -6.16
N SER A 81 17.53 -27.85 -5.38
CA SER A 81 16.64 -28.91 -5.87
C SER A 81 15.77 -28.49 -7.07
N MET A 82 15.51 -27.19 -7.24
CA MET A 82 14.78 -26.66 -8.39
C MET A 82 15.54 -26.81 -9.71
N GLY A 83 16.89 -26.89 -9.68
CA GLY A 83 17.75 -27.05 -10.86
C GLY A 83 17.83 -25.84 -11.82
N ASN A 84 17.01 -24.80 -11.62
CA ASN A 84 16.94 -23.59 -12.45
C ASN A 84 17.12 -22.29 -11.63
N GLY A 85 17.66 -22.39 -10.43
CA GLY A 85 17.88 -21.24 -9.54
C GLY A 85 18.90 -20.25 -10.11
N HIS A 86 18.53 -18.98 -10.23
CA HIS A 86 19.44 -17.88 -10.58
C HIS A 86 19.77 -16.99 -9.38
N ASN A 87 20.94 -16.36 -9.43
CA ASN A 87 21.44 -15.43 -8.40
C ASN A 87 21.56 -16.09 -7.01
N SER A 88 22.27 -17.22 -6.95
CA SER A 88 22.53 -17.98 -5.72
C SER A 88 23.32 -17.20 -4.68
N GLU A 89 23.99 -16.12 -5.08
CA GLU A 89 24.70 -15.23 -4.16
C GLU A 89 23.77 -14.25 -3.44
N GLN A 90 22.47 -14.15 -3.71
CA GLN A 90 21.63 -13.23 -2.91
C GLN A 90 21.49 -13.67 -1.45
N TRP A 91 21.31 -12.69 -0.56
CA TRP A 91 21.06 -12.93 0.86
C TRP A 91 19.61 -13.38 1.12
N CYS A 92 19.46 -14.30 2.07
CA CYS A 92 18.18 -14.73 2.62
C CYS A 92 18.27 -14.89 4.15
N PHE A 93 17.11 -14.92 4.79
CA PHE A 93 16.93 -15.36 6.17
C PHE A 93 16.67 -16.86 6.20
N GLU A 94 17.34 -17.58 7.09
CA GLU A 94 17.09 -18.98 7.41
C GLU A 94 16.46 -19.06 8.81
N PHE A 95 15.39 -19.85 8.94
CA PHE A 95 14.74 -20.13 10.21
C PHE A 95 13.85 -21.37 10.16
N ASP A 96 13.65 -22.02 11.31
CA ASP A 96 12.77 -23.18 11.42
C ASP A 96 11.34 -22.78 11.75
N VAL A 97 10.39 -23.31 10.99
CA VAL A 97 8.97 -23.27 11.34
C VAL A 97 8.67 -24.43 12.31
N PRO A 98 8.01 -24.18 13.46
CA PRO A 98 7.62 -25.25 14.38
C PRO A 98 6.80 -26.32 13.68
N ASP A 99 7.21 -27.58 13.82
CA ASP A 99 6.60 -28.74 13.15
C ASP A 99 6.54 -28.62 11.61
N GLY A 100 7.39 -27.78 11.02
CA GLY A 100 7.41 -27.45 9.60
C GLY A 100 8.81 -27.54 8.97
N PRO A 101 8.98 -26.99 7.75
CA PRO A 101 10.27 -26.95 7.08
C PRO A 101 11.19 -25.85 7.61
N THR A 102 12.49 -25.97 7.33
CA THR A 102 13.43 -24.85 7.42
C THR A 102 13.18 -23.91 6.23
N VAL A 103 12.86 -22.65 6.51
CA VAL A 103 12.48 -21.65 5.51
C VAL A 103 13.67 -20.78 5.13
N PHE A 104 13.82 -20.53 3.83
CA PHE A 104 14.78 -19.58 3.26
C PHE A 104 14.02 -18.44 2.57
N LEU A 105 14.01 -17.26 3.19
CA LEU A 105 13.29 -16.08 2.74
C LEU A 105 14.25 -15.02 2.19
N PRO A 106 14.23 -14.68 0.88
CA PRO A 106 15.06 -13.60 0.34
C PRO A 106 14.87 -12.29 1.10
N GLN A 107 15.98 -11.63 1.48
CA GLN A 107 15.89 -10.40 2.29
C GLN A 107 15.19 -9.27 1.52
N LEU A 108 15.46 -9.13 0.22
CA LEU A 108 14.80 -8.13 -0.62
C LEU A 108 13.29 -8.36 -0.71
N GLU A 109 12.82 -9.61 -0.67
CA GLU A 109 11.38 -9.89 -0.71
C GLU A 109 10.69 -9.44 0.58
N LEU A 110 11.31 -9.69 1.73
CA LEU A 110 10.80 -9.19 3.00
C LEU A 110 10.79 -7.66 3.05
N ALA A 111 11.88 -7.01 2.64
CA ALA A 111 11.94 -5.54 2.61
C ALA A 111 10.94 -4.94 1.61
N ARG A 112 10.73 -5.57 0.44
CA ARG A 112 9.71 -5.16 -0.53
C ARG A 112 8.30 -5.15 0.09
N VAL A 113 7.99 -6.16 0.89
CA VAL A 113 6.68 -6.34 1.51
C VAL A 113 6.51 -5.61 2.84
N LEU A 114 7.59 -5.15 3.48
CA LEU A 114 7.49 -4.31 4.68
C LEU A 114 7.64 -2.81 4.41
N PHE A 115 8.45 -2.41 3.42
CA PHE A 115 8.86 -1.01 3.30
C PHE A 115 8.83 -0.46 1.88
N LEU A 116 9.19 -1.27 0.88
CA LEU A 116 9.44 -0.78 -0.50
C LEU A 116 8.17 -0.93 -1.34
N HIS A 117 7.12 -0.20 -0.95
CA HIS A 117 5.79 -0.29 -1.55
C HIS A 117 5.57 0.67 -2.71
N ASP A 118 6.29 1.79 -2.70
CA ASP A 118 6.17 2.80 -3.73
C ASP A 118 7.56 3.23 -4.21
N ASN A 119 7.57 4.02 -5.28
CA ASN A 119 8.82 4.50 -5.86
C ASN A 119 9.62 5.36 -4.90
N TYR A 120 8.97 6.16 -4.06
CA TYR A 120 9.65 7.04 -3.11
C TYR A 120 10.40 6.20 -2.07
N MET A 121 9.70 5.33 -1.34
CA MET A 121 10.29 4.48 -0.31
C MET A 121 11.40 3.59 -0.86
N SER A 122 11.22 3.09 -2.09
CA SER A 122 12.23 2.29 -2.78
C SER A 122 13.50 3.07 -3.10
N ARG A 123 13.41 4.35 -3.49
CA ARG A 123 14.60 5.19 -3.76
C ARG A 123 15.30 5.57 -2.46
N ILE A 124 14.53 6.08 -1.50
CA ILE A 124 15.10 6.68 -0.29
C ILE A 124 15.66 5.67 0.70
N CYS A 125 15.34 4.37 0.55
CA CYS A 125 15.95 3.31 1.39
C CYS A 125 17.47 3.21 1.24
N LEU A 126 18.03 3.78 0.17
CA LEU A 126 19.48 3.87 -0.08
C LEU A 126 20.07 5.24 0.22
N GLU A 127 19.32 6.16 0.83
CA GLU A 127 19.76 7.52 1.18
C GLU A 127 19.84 7.72 2.70
N HIS A 128 20.94 8.30 3.18
CA HIS A 128 21.13 8.54 4.61
C HIS A 128 20.21 9.66 5.11
N GLY A 129 19.47 9.42 6.19
CA GLY A 129 18.71 10.46 6.90
C GLY A 129 17.57 11.10 6.11
N LYS A 130 17.20 10.54 4.94
CA LYS A 130 16.24 11.16 4.01
C LYS A 130 14.85 11.34 4.62
N LEU A 131 14.34 10.34 5.33
CA LEU A 131 13.05 10.44 6.02
C LEU A 131 13.06 11.56 7.07
N SER A 132 14.14 11.76 7.82
CA SER A 132 14.23 12.84 8.83
C SER A 132 14.35 14.22 8.19
N SER A 133 14.84 14.30 6.95
CA SER A 133 14.87 15.54 6.18
C SER A 133 13.52 15.86 5.53
N ASP A 134 12.71 14.85 5.23
CA ASP A 134 11.46 15.02 4.49
C ASP A 134 10.24 15.14 5.42
N PHE A 135 10.37 14.68 6.67
CA PHE A 135 9.28 14.65 7.65
C PHE A 135 9.74 15.10 9.03
N ASN A 136 8.94 15.95 9.67
CA ASN A 136 9.11 16.35 11.06
C ASN A 136 7.96 15.80 11.90
N ILE A 137 8.26 15.17 13.04
CA ILE A 137 7.27 14.55 13.92
C ILE A 137 7.16 15.40 15.18
N THR A 138 5.95 15.83 15.51
CA THR A 138 5.67 16.60 16.72
C THR A 138 4.65 15.89 17.60
N ASN A 139 4.76 16.12 18.90
CA ASN A 139 3.75 15.75 19.88
C ASN A 139 3.50 16.97 20.77
N ILE A 140 2.29 17.51 20.69
CA ILE A 140 1.86 18.65 21.51
C ILE A 140 0.64 18.21 22.30
N ASN A 141 0.77 18.11 23.62
CA ASN A 141 -0.31 17.71 24.53
C ASN A 141 -0.99 16.38 24.15
N GLY A 142 -0.23 15.41 23.63
CA GLY A 142 -0.77 14.11 23.19
C GLY A 142 -1.29 14.08 21.75
N HIS A 143 -1.32 15.22 21.06
CA HIS A 143 -1.63 15.28 19.63
C HIS A 143 -0.36 15.02 18.82
N TRP A 144 -0.34 13.87 18.13
CA TRP A 144 0.73 13.49 17.23
C TRP A 144 0.49 14.07 15.83
N GLN A 145 1.51 14.73 15.29
CA GLN A 145 1.46 15.29 13.95
C GLN A 145 2.75 15.02 13.18
N ILE A 146 2.60 14.69 11.89
CA ILE A 146 3.68 14.56 10.91
C ILE A 146 3.59 15.73 9.94
N ASP A 147 4.55 16.64 10.02
CA ASP A 147 4.74 17.74 9.09
C ASP A 147 5.58 17.28 7.91
N VAL A 148 5.02 17.40 6.70
CA VAL A 148 5.72 17.10 5.46
C VAL A 148 6.50 18.34 5.01
N MET A 149 7.81 18.20 4.87
CA MET A 149 8.68 19.30 4.45
C MET A 149 8.46 19.61 2.97
N LEU A 150 8.57 20.89 2.59
CA LEU A 150 8.46 21.33 1.18
C LEU A 150 9.51 20.71 0.25
N SER A 151 10.64 20.25 0.81
CA SER A 151 11.69 19.53 0.08
C SER A 151 11.37 18.05 -0.15
N SER A 152 10.31 17.52 0.46
CA SER A 152 9.92 16.13 0.30
C SER A 152 9.43 15.88 -1.12
N SER A 153 9.93 14.81 -1.74
CA SER A 153 9.46 14.32 -3.03
C SER A 153 8.40 13.23 -2.89
N TYR A 154 7.84 13.04 -1.70
CA TYR A 154 6.74 12.12 -1.49
C TYR A 154 5.46 12.68 -2.15
N PRO A 155 4.79 11.92 -3.04
CA PRO A 155 3.69 12.47 -3.82
C PRO A 155 2.54 13.00 -2.95
N ILE A 156 2.17 14.28 -3.14
CA ILE A 156 1.06 14.91 -2.39
C ILE A 156 -0.24 14.10 -2.55
N ALA A 157 -0.45 13.51 -3.74
CA ALA A 157 -1.62 12.69 -4.03
C ALA A 157 -1.69 11.41 -3.18
N ALA A 158 -0.55 10.84 -2.77
CA ALA A 158 -0.48 9.64 -1.95
C ALA A 158 -1.10 9.84 -0.56
N PHE A 159 -1.05 11.07 -0.02
CA PHE A 159 -1.72 11.39 1.25
C PHE A 159 -3.25 11.37 1.17
N ASN A 160 -3.86 11.22 -0.01
CA ASN A 160 -5.31 10.98 -0.10
C ASN A 160 -5.68 9.52 0.15
N ASP A 161 -4.71 8.60 0.06
CA ASP A 161 -4.88 7.19 0.39
C ASP A 161 -4.52 6.97 1.86
N GLU A 162 -5.48 6.49 2.63
CA GLU A 162 -5.26 6.13 4.04
C GLU A 162 -4.15 5.08 4.18
N ARG A 163 -4.08 4.12 3.26
CA ARG A 163 -3.08 3.04 3.30
C ARG A 163 -1.68 3.64 3.29
N SER A 164 -1.42 4.52 2.33
CA SER A 164 -0.15 5.25 2.19
C SER A 164 0.21 6.04 3.45
N ARG A 165 -0.77 6.73 4.06
CA ARG A 165 -0.54 7.47 5.33
C ARG A 165 -0.20 6.54 6.48
N ARG A 166 -0.92 5.43 6.64
CA ARG A 166 -0.71 4.45 7.71
C ARG A 166 0.66 3.77 7.61
N PHE A 167 1.04 3.32 6.42
CA PHE A 167 2.35 2.70 6.21
C PHE A 167 3.50 3.68 6.42
N LEU A 168 3.38 4.89 5.85
CA LEU A 168 4.40 5.92 6.01
C LEU A 168 4.58 6.28 7.49
N SER A 169 3.49 6.51 8.23
CA SER A 169 3.56 6.82 9.66
C SER A 169 4.14 5.67 10.49
N TRP A 170 3.82 4.41 10.17
CA TRP A 170 4.45 3.25 10.82
C TRP A 170 5.97 3.26 10.64
N ILE A 171 6.48 3.46 9.42
CA ILE A 171 7.93 3.50 9.15
C ILE A 171 8.59 4.72 9.81
N LEU A 172 7.88 5.84 9.91
CA LEU A 172 8.40 7.07 10.51
C LEU A 172 8.47 7.00 12.05
N MET A 173 7.49 6.38 12.70
CA MET A 173 7.29 6.51 14.15
C MET A 173 7.56 5.23 14.93
N ASP A 174 7.33 4.04 14.36
CA ASP A 174 7.61 2.79 15.07
C ASP A 174 9.14 2.59 15.15
N PRO A 175 9.73 2.47 16.36
CA PRO A 175 11.19 2.41 16.50
C PRO A 175 11.82 1.21 15.81
N GLU A 176 11.16 0.05 15.81
CA GLU A 176 11.71 -1.16 15.17
C GLU A 176 11.60 -1.08 13.66
N ALA A 177 10.44 -0.64 13.15
CA ALA A 177 10.25 -0.43 11.71
C ALA A 177 11.24 0.60 11.17
N ARG A 178 11.40 1.73 11.88
CA ARG A 178 12.34 2.80 11.51
C ARG A 178 13.77 2.31 11.48
N THR A 179 14.22 1.64 12.55
CA THR A 179 15.58 1.10 12.66
C THR A 179 15.84 0.07 11.56
N SER A 180 14.87 -0.80 11.29
CA SER A 180 14.96 -1.80 10.23
C SER A 180 15.08 -1.16 8.85
N PHE A 181 14.26 -0.16 8.53
CA PHE A 181 14.33 0.57 7.26
C PHE A 181 15.70 1.26 7.08
N GLU A 182 16.18 1.97 8.10
CA GLU A 182 17.48 2.66 8.02
C GLU A 182 18.67 1.69 7.91
N SER A 183 18.53 0.46 8.40
CA SER A 183 19.57 -0.57 8.28
C SER A 183 19.87 -0.94 6.83
N ILE A 184 18.93 -0.72 5.89
CA ILE A 184 19.13 -0.96 4.44
C ILE A 184 20.28 -0.07 3.92
N HIS A 185 20.23 1.24 4.18
CA HIS A 185 21.29 2.15 3.77
C HIS A 185 22.61 1.86 4.51
N GLN A 186 22.54 1.58 5.82
CA GLN A 186 23.73 1.32 6.63
C GLN A 186 24.50 0.08 6.15
N THR A 187 23.78 -1.01 5.87
CA THR A 187 24.36 -2.24 5.31
C THR A 187 24.89 -2.02 3.90
N MET A 188 24.18 -1.29 3.04
CA MET A 188 24.66 -0.91 1.71
C MET A 188 25.98 -0.14 1.78
N MET A 189 26.07 0.88 2.63
CA MET A 189 27.31 1.66 2.77
C MET A 189 28.47 0.82 3.28
N ARG A 190 28.22 -0.11 4.20
CA ARG A 190 29.25 -0.99 4.79
C ARG A 190 29.69 -2.12 3.85
N GLU A 191 28.77 -2.70 3.10
CA GLU A 191 28.96 -3.99 2.41
C GLU A 191 29.01 -3.87 0.88
N HIS A 192 28.81 -2.69 0.29
CA HIS A 192 29.01 -2.54 -1.15
C HIS A 192 30.47 -2.75 -1.55
N THR A 193 30.65 -3.29 -2.75
CA THR A 193 31.96 -3.45 -3.40
C THR A 193 32.06 -2.50 -4.58
N SER A 194 33.28 -2.15 -4.97
CA SER A 194 33.55 -1.30 -6.14
C SER A 194 34.39 -2.08 -7.15
N SER A 195 34.00 -2.02 -8.42
CA SER A 195 34.75 -2.58 -9.55
C SER A 195 34.70 -1.62 -10.73
N GLY A 196 35.84 -0.99 -11.02
CA GLY A 196 35.95 0.07 -12.03
C GLY A 196 35.02 1.25 -11.73
N GLN A 197 34.14 1.57 -12.67
CA GLN A 197 33.17 2.67 -12.54
C GLN A 197 31.86 2.26 -11.86
N TYR A 198 31.76 1.04 -11.35
CA TYR A 198 30.54 0.48 -10.81
C TYR A 198 30.69 0.13 -9.33
N LYS A 199 29.61 0.36 -8.59
CA LYS A 199 29.37 -0.17 -7.26
C LYS A 199 28.40 -1.34 -7.36
N PHE A 200 28.61 -2.38 -6.56
CA PHE A 200 27.76 -3.55 -6.48
C PHE A 200 27.42 -3.86 -5.04
N TRP A 201 26.18 -4.28 -4.79
CA TRP A 201 25.74 -4.67 -3.46
C TRP A 201 24.67 -5.74 -3.54
N ASP A 202 24.82 -6.81 -2.77
CA ASP A 202 23.76 -7.78 -2.56
C ASP A 202 22.85 -7.27 -1.46
N PHE A 203 21.57 -7.09 -1.77
CA PHE A 203 20.62 -6.48 -0.85
C PHE A 203 20.61 -7.22 0.49
N SER A 204 20.78 -6.47 1.57
CA SER A 204 20.63 -6.98 2.93
C SER A 204 20.09 -5.91 3.86
N PHE A 205 19.50 -6.33 4.98
CA PHE A 205 19.03 -5.45 6.04
C PHE A 205 18.80 -6.26 7.32
N THR A 206 18.59 -5.56 8.43
CA THR A 206 18.15 -6.17 9.70
C THR A 206 16.63 -6.04 9.82
N PRO A 207 15.86 -7.14 9.93
CA PRO A 207 14.40 -7.07 10.02
C PRO A 207 13.94 -6.54 11.39
N PRO A 208 12.70 -6.00 11.51
CA PRO A 208 12.10 -5.75 12.82
C PRO A 208 11.74 -7.09 13.50
N CYS A 209 11.32 -7.09 14.78
CA CYS A 209 11.06 -8.33 15.52
C CYS A 209 9.92 -9.17 14.89
N LEU A 210 8.87 -8.52 14.38
CA LEU A 210 7.71 -9.18 13.75
C LEU A 210 7.05 -10.26 14.63
N ASN A 211 7.18 -10.17 15.96
CA ASN A 211 6.66 -11.16 16.88
C ASN A 211 5.14 -11.33 16.74
N ARG A 212 4.71 -12.58 16.53
CA ARG A 212 3.33 -13.03 16.24
C ARG A 212 2.74 -12.54 14.91
N THR A 213 3.55 -11.94 14.04
CA THR A 213 3.13 -11.69 12.65
C THR A 213 2.99 -13.03 11.94
N LYS A 214 1.92 -13.21 11.19
CA LYS A 214 1.71 -14.40 10.37
C LYS A 214 2.00 -14.08 8.91
N LEU A 215 2.82 -14.91 8.27
CA LEU A 215 3.15 -14.78 6.85
C LEU A 215 2.45 -15.88 6.05
N GLU A 216 1.83 -15.50 4.95
CA GLU A 216 1.45 -16.41 3.88
C GLU A 216 2.43 -16.22 2.71
N VAL A 217 3.12 -17.29 2.32
CA VAL A 217 4.15 -17.26 1.30
C VAL A 217 3.88 -18.31 0.22
N SER A 218 4.42 -18.08 -0.97
CA SER A 218 4.51 -19.11 -2.01
C SER A 218 5.98 -19.39 -2.37
N GLY A 219 6.28 -20.63 -2.72
CA GLY A 219 7.65 -21.06 -2.93
C GLY A 219 7.83 -22.50 -3.38
N TRP A 220 9.06 -22.99 -3.25
CA TRP A 220 9.43 -24.36 -3.55
C TRP A 220 9.75 -25.14 -2.28
N HIS A 221 9.07 -26.27 -2.07
CA HIS A 221 9.34 -27.18 -0.97
C HIS A 221 10.12 -28.39 -1.49
N ASP A 222 11.33 -28.57 -0.96
CA ASP A 222 12.07 -29.82 -1.10
C ASP A 222 11.80 -30.73 0.10
N TRP A 223 11.04 -31.80 -0.14
CA TRP A 223 10.69 -32.78 0.88
C TRP A 223 11.87 -33.63 1.35
N SER A 224 12.94 -33.74 0.55
CA SER A 224 14.09 -34.57 0.89
C SER A 224 14.95 -33.95 1.98
N SER A 225 15.18 -32.64 1.90
CA SER A 225 15.86 -31.84 2.94
C SER A 225 14.89 -31.22 3.95
N ASN A 226 13.59 -31.35 3.71
CA ASN A 226 12.53 -30.61 4.41
C ASN A 226 12.79 -29.09 4.49
N SER A 227 13.24 -28.50 3.38
CA SER A 227 13.49 -27.06 3.29
C SER A 227 12.52 -26.38 2.32
N PHE A 228 12.26 -25.10 2.55
CA PHE A 228 11.31 -24.30 1.78
C PHE A 228 11.95 -23.00 1.31
N PHE A 229 12.07 -22.81 -0.01
CA PHE A 229 12.57 -21.58 -0.61
C PHE A 229 11.43 -20.67 -1.02
N VAL A 230 11.35 -19.48 -0.42
CA VAL A 230 10.28 -18.51 -0.68
C VAL A 230 10.52 -17.73 -1.98
N TRP A 231 9.48 -17.62 -2.81
CA TRP A 231 9.47 -16.83 -4.04
C TRP A 231 8.81 -15.46 -3.87
N GLU A 232 7.69 -15.43 -3.16
CA GLU A 232 6.94 -14.23 -2.82
C GLU A 232 6.20 -14.38 -1.48
N ILE A 233 6.05 -13.26 -0.77
CA ILE A 233 5.11 -13.11 0.33
C ILE A 233 3.79 -12.59 -0.25
N ARG A 234 2.70 -13.27 0.07
CA ARG A 234 1.32 -12.95 -0.37
C ARG A 234 0.57 -12.13 0.66
N ARG A 235 0.80 -12.43 1.94
CA ARG A 235 0.07 -11.80 3.04
C ARG A 235 0.93 -11.66 4.28
N VAL A 236 0.76 -10.53 4.96
CA VAL A 236 1.33 -10.23 6.28
C VAL A 236 0.17 -9.91 7.23
N GLU A 237 -0.14 -10.82 8.12
CA GLU A 237 -1.20 -10.66 9.11
C GLU A 237 -0.62 -10.26 10.48
N ASP A 238 -1.33 -9.39 11.20
CA ASP A 238 -1.00 -8.98 12.57
C ASP A 238 0.38 -8.31 12.72
N LEU A 239 0.74 -7.40 11.80
CA LEU A 239 1.96 -6.61 11.89
C LEU A 239 2.00 -5.82 13.22
N PRO A 240 3.05 -5.94 14.04
CA PRO A 240 3.18 -5.19 15.28
C PRO A 240 3.42 -3.70 14.98
N SER A 241 2.77 -2.87 15.78
CA SER A 241 2.86 -1.41 15.70
C SER A 241 2.85 -0.82 17.10
N SER A 242 3.84 0.03 17.39
CA SER A 242 3.90 0.88 18.58
C SER A 242 3.49 2.30 18.19
N MET A 243 2.22 2.47 17.82
CA MET A 243 1.66 3.70 17.26
C MET A 243 0.65 4.34 18.21
N PRO A 244 0.45 5.67 18.17
CA PRO A 244 -0.70 6.30 18.81
C PRO A 244 -2.00 5.87 18.13
N ASP A 245 -3.13 6.01 18.82
CA ASP A 245 -4.46 5.65 18.28
C ASP A 245 -4.85 6.53 17.08
N GLU A 246 -4.41 7.79 17.09
CA GLU A 246 -4.69 8.79 16.07
C GLU A 246 -3.50 9.74 15.88
N LEU A 247 -3.25 10.13 14.62
CA LEU A 247 -2.25 11.14 14.27
C LEU A 247 -2.65 11.92 13.02
N ASP A 248 -2.10 13.12 12.90
CA ASP A 248 -2.39 14.05 11.81
C ASP A 248 -1.22 14.20 10.84
N PHE A 249 -1.53 14.32 9.55
CA PHE A 249 -0.58 14.74 8.52
C PHE A 249 -0.87 16.19 8.12
N TYR A 250 0.19 17.00 8.11
CA TYR A 250 0.16 18.36 7.59
C TYR A 250 1.10 18.51 6.39
N HIS A 251 0.61 19.16 5.34
CA HIS A 251 1.41 19.61 4.21
C HIS A 251 0.90 21.00 3.77
N PRO A 252 1.78 21.97 3.50
CA PRO A 252 1.39 23.33 3.12
C PRO A 252 0.42 23.41 1.93
N ASP A 253 0.51 22.48 0.97
CA ASP A 253 -0.35 22.42 -0.21
C ASP A 253 -1.60 21.55 -0.08
N PHE A 254 -1.88 20.94 1.08
CA PHE A 254 -3.16 20.29 1.29
C PHE A 254 -4.29 21.29 1.13
N LYS A 255 -5.31 20.92 0.34
CA LYS A 255 -6.47 21.76 0.03
C LYS A 255 -7.73 20.91 0.10
N ARG A 256 -8.72 21.34 0.86
CA ARG A 256 -10.06 20.76 0.87
C ARG A 256 -10.81 21.18 -0.39
N GLN A 257 -11.35 20.23 -1.14
CA GLN A 257 -12.22 20.56 -2.28
C GLN A 257 -13.59 21.00 -1.79
N VAL A 258 -14.06 22.13 -2.30
CA VAL A 258 -15.42 22.64 -2.09
C VAL A 258 -16.13 22.78 -3.44
N THR A 259 -17.42 22.41 -3.49
CA THR A 259 -18.22 22.48 -4.71
C THR A 259 -18.33 23.92 -5.19
N GLY A 260 -17.82 24.23 -6.39
CA GLY A 260 -18.01 25.52 -7.04
C GLY A 260 -19.42 25.66 -7.63
N GLN A 261 -19.96 26.88 -7.66
CA GLN A 261 -21.23 27.21 -8.33
C GLN A 261 -21.04 27.69 -9.78
N GLY A 262 -19.82 27.63 -10.34
CA GLY A 262 -19.50 28.24 -11.64
C GLY A 262 -19.47 27.23 -12.77
N GLY A 263 -20.12 27.55 -13.90
CA GLY A 263 -20.04 26.79 -15.16
C GLY A 263 -18.74 27.09 -15.91
N GLY A 264 -17.64 26.44 -15.52
CA GLY A 264 -16.34 26.57 -16.21
C GLY A 264 -16.09 25.35 -17.08
N ALA A 265 -15.71 25.54 -18.35
CA ALA A 265 -15.36 24.45 -19.25
C ALA A 265 -14.29 23.53 -18.61
N ASN A 266 -14.55 22.23 -18.62
CA ASN A 266 -13.50 21.25 -18.37
C ASN A 266 -12.79 21.03 -19.70
N SER A 267 -11.46 20.95 -19.71
CA SER A 267 -10.76 20.38 -20.86
C SER A 267 -11.18 18.92 -21.02
N GLY A 268 -11.25 18.46 -22.27
CA GLY A 268 -11.43 17.05 -22.61
C GLY A 268 -10.45 16.19 -21.79
N ARG A 269 -10.93 15.10 -21.21
CA ARG A 269 -10.09 14.27 -20.35
C ARG A 269 -9.10 13.51 -21.23
N PRO A 270 -7.79 13.58 -20.94
CA PRO A 270 -6.81 12.91 -21.76
C PRO A 270 -7.10 11.41 -21.85
N GLN A 271 -6.99 10.86 -23.06
CA GLN A 271 -7.23 9.45 -23.31
C GLN A 271 -5.99 8.67 -22.85
N ARG A 272 -6.17 7.78 -21.88
CA ARG A 272 -5.09 6.94 -21.34
C ARG A 272 -4.82 5.78 -22.31
N PRO A 273 -3.58 5.58 -22.77
CA PRO A 273 -3.18 4.37 -23.49
C PRO A 273 -3.50 3.10 -22.71
N GLU A 274 -3.85 2.01 -23.42
CA GLU A 274 -4.11 0.70 -22.82
C GLU A 274 -2.84 0.12 -22.16
N GLU A 275 -1.68 0.35 -22.77
CA GLU A 275 -0.38 -0.10 -22.28
C GLU A 275 0.56 1.09 -22.00
N HIS A 276 1.39 0.95 -20.97
CA HIS A 276 2.40 1.94 -20.60
C HIS A 276 3.79 1.29 -20.64
N GLU A 277 4.76 2.01 -21.21
CA GLU A 277 6.18 1.65 -21.20
C GLU A 277 6.87 2.44 -20.08
N LEU A 278 7.69 1.77 -19.26
CA LEU A 278 8.50 2.45 -18.25
C LEU A 278 9.84 2.86 -18.87
N ASP A 279 10.12 4.15 -18.89
CA ASP A 279 11.41 4.72 -19.29
C ASP A 279 12.25 4.95 -18.02
N ASP A 280 13.23 4.08 -17.79
CA ASP A 280 14.02 4.05 -16.57
C ASP A 280 15.19 5.03 -16.54
N GLU A 281 15.48 5.69 -17.67
CA GLU A 281 16.57 6.68 -17.81
C GLU A 281 16.11 8.12 -17.53
N GLU A 282 14.83 8.41 -17.78
CA GLU A 282 14.24 9.74 -17.60
C GLU A 282 13.70 9.95 -16.17
N GLU A 283 13.74 11.20 -15.70
CA GLU A 283 13.03 11.64 -14.50
C GLU A 283 11.61 12.11 -14.85
N ALA A 284 10.72 12.11 -13.86
CA ALA A 284 9.35 12.54 -14.07
C ALA A 284 9.26 14.07 -14.11
N ASP A 285 8.39 14.59 -14.97
CA ASP A 285 8.01 15.99 -15.03
C ASP A 285 7.07 16.32 -13.85
N PRO A 286 7.42 17.26 -12.94
CA PRO A 286 6.61 17.61 -11.78
C PRO A 286 5.24 18.21 -12.14
N ASP A 287 5.10 18.79 -13.34
CA ASP A 287 3.85 19.39 -13.79
C ASP A 287 2.88 18.36 -14.41
N LYS A 288 3.39 17.17 -14.77
CA LYS A 288 2.57 16.08 -15.32
C LYS A 288 2.05 15.18 -14.22
N LYS A 289 0.75 14.86 -14.28
CA LYS A 289 0.12 13.94 -13.32
C LYS A 289 0.74 12.55 -13.44
N ARG A 290 1.22 12.03 -12.30
CA ARG A 290 1.66 10.63 -12.19
C ARG A 290 0.50 9.67 -12.46
N VAL A 291 0.81 8.55 -13.11
CA VAL A 291 -0.13 7.53 -13.56
C VAL A 291 0.03 6.28 -12.69
N VAL A 292 -1.04 5.92 -11.97
CA VAL A 292 -1.05 4.68 -11.17
C VAL A 292 -1.25 3.48 -12.09
N LEU A 293 -0.30 2.56 -12.06
CA LEU A 293 -0.33 1.27 -12.74
C LEU A 293 -0.92 0.23 -11.78
N ASP A 294 -1.90 -0.52 -12.28
CA ASP A 294 -2.52 -1.61 -11.55
C ASP A 294 -1.59 -2.83 -11.56
N THR A 295 -1.43 -3.47 -10.41
CA THR A 295 -0.56 -4.64 -10.23
C THR A 295 -1.08 -5.44 -9.04
N GLU A 296 -0.80 -6.75 -9.03
CA GLU A 296 -1.14 -7.57 -7.88
C GLU A 296 -0.55 -7.01 -6.58
N SER A 297 -1.45 -6.79 -5.63
CA SER A 297 -1.16 -6.30 -4.30
C SER A 297 -0.80 -7.42 -3.32
N VAL A 298 -0.08 -7.04 -2.27
CA VAL A 298 0.19 -7.87 -1.10
C VAL A 298 -0.78 -7.47 0.01
N GLY A 299 -1.45 -8.45 0.61
CA GLY A 299 -2.34 -8.20 1.74
C GLY A 299 -1.55 -7.94 3.01
N LEU A 300 -1.88 -6.87 3.74
CA LEU A 300 -1.21 -6.52 4.99
C LEU A 300 -2.22 -6.00 6.00
N SER A 301 -2.12 -6.46 7.24
CA SER A 301 -2.91 -5.94 8.36
C SER A 301 -2.06 -5.63 9.58
N PHE A 302 -2.41 -4.55 10.28
CA PHE A 302 -1.83 -4.22 11.58
C PHE A 302 -2.59 -4.93 12.68
N ARG A 303 -1.87 -5.48 13.67
CA ARG A 303 -2.48 -6.07 14.87
C ARG A 303 -3.27 -5.04 15.68
N LYS A 304 -2.75 -3.82 15.73
CA LYS A 304 -3.38 -2.65 16.33
C LYS A 304 -3.41 -1.55 15.27
N PRO A 305 -4.48 -1.48 14.46
CA PRO A 305 -4.62 -0.40 13.51
C PRO A 305 -4.83 0.92 14.23
N PHE A 306 -4.50 2.00 13.54
CA PHE A 306 -4.58 3.37 14.05
C PHE A 306 -5.06 4.30 12.94
N LYS A 307 -5.60 5.44 13.37
CA LYS A 307 -6.23 6.43 12.50
C LYS A 307 -5.22 7.47 12.03
N THR A 308 -5.30 7.85 10.76
CA THR A 308 -4.45 8.91 10.19
C THR A 308 -5.30 9.94 9.47
N ASN A 309 -5.23 11.20 9.87
CA ASN A 309 -6.00 12.27 9.23
C ASN A 309 -5.12 13.14 8.36
N ARG A 310 -5.72 13.74 7.34
CA ARG A 310 -5.12 14.87 6.62
C ARG A 310 -5.69 16.18 7.15
N VAL A 311 -4.83 17.10 7.62
CA VAL A 311 -5.26 18.38 8.18
C VAL A 311 -4.96 19.53 7.21
N THR A 312 -5.95 20.38 6.97
CA THR A 312 -5.79 21.60 6.16
C THR A 312 -6.86 22.65 6.47
N ASP A 313 -6.43 23.91 6.55
CA ASP A 313 -7.33 25.07 6.62
C ASP A 313 -7.64 25.68 5.25
N LYS A 314 -6.99 25.20 4.18
CA LYS A 314 -7.10 25.76 2.83
C LYS A 314 -8.21 25.08 2.04
N THR A 315 -9.00 25.87 1.31
CA THR A 315 -10.05 25.36 0.42
C THR A 315 -9.75 25.66 -1.06
N ARG A 316 -10.15 24.75 -1.95
CA ARG A 316 -10.08 24.92 -3.41
C ARG A 316 -11.46 24.65 -4.01
N LYS A 317 -11.97 25.59 -4.82
CA LYS A 317 -13.20 25.38 -5.59
C LYS A 317 -12.93 24.36 -6.71
N ALA A 318 -13.76 23.32 -6.78
CA ALA A 318 -13.75 22.39 -7.91
C ALA A 318 -14.33 23.09 -9.15
N ASN A 319 -13.71 22.88 -10.31
CA ASN A 319 -14.26 23.33 -11.58
C ASN A 319 -15.46 22.44 -11.93
N SER A 320 -16.64 23.05 -12.11
CA SER A 320 -17.83 22.37 -12.61
C SER A 320 -18.15 22.85 -14.01
N GLY A 321 -17.90 22.03 -15.01
CA GLY A 321 -18.51 22.23 -16.32
C GLY A 321 -18.33 21.02 -17.21
N LYS A 322 -19.10 21.04 -18.30
CA LYS A 322 -19.06 20.01 -19.31
C LYS A 322 -17.72 20.10 -20.05
N PRO A 323 -17.15 18.97 -20.47
CA PRO A 323 -16.02 18.98 -21.39
C PRO A 323 -16.39 19.79 -22.64
N ASP A 324 -15.48 20.61 -23.15
CA ASP A 324 -15.64 21.19 -24.48
C ASP A 324 -15.37 20.10 -25.52
N ASP A 325 -16.38 19.66 -26.26
CA ASP A 325 -16.27 18.62 -27.28
C ASP A 325 -15.37 19.03 -28.48
N SER A 326 -14.94 20.30 -28.52
CA SER A 326 -14.09 20.85 -29.58
C SER A 326 -12.58 20.79 -29.30
N GLU A 327 -12.14 20.51 -28.07
CA GLU A 327 -10.72 20.31 -27.78
C GLU A 327 -10.31 18.84 -28.01
N PRO A 328 -9.24 18.58 -28.78
CA PRO A 328 -8.72 17.22 -28.91
C PRO A 328 -8.30 16.72 -27.52
N ASN A 329 -8.82 15.56 -27.11
CA ASN A 329 -8.34 14.90 -25.90
C ASN A 329 -6.83 14.70 -26.02
N GLU A 330 -6.04 15.34 -25.14
CA GLU A 330 -4.61 15.06 -25.06
C GLU A 330 -4.40 13.55 -24.89
N LEU A 331 -3.65 12.93 -25.79
CA LEU A 331 -3.21 11.56 -25.57
C LEU A 331 -2.09 11.62 -24.53
N LEU A 332 -2.29 10.98 -23.38
CA LEU A 332 -1.18 10.78 -22.44
C LEU A 332 -0.10 9.99 -23.16
N SER A 333 1.16 10.41 -23.00
CA SER A 333 2.31 9.62 -23.42
C SER A 333 2.17 8.19 -22.89
N ASN A 334 2.46 7.21 -23.74
CA ASN A 334 2.56 5.81 -23.31
C ASN A 334 3.82 5.57 -22.47
N LYS A 335 4.83 6.44 -22.56
CA LYS A 335 6.04 6.37 -21.73
C LYS A 335 5.84 7.07 -20.39
N LEU A 336 6.21 6.39 -19.31
CA LEU A 336 6.18 6.88 -17.95
C LEU A 336 7.54 6.68 -17.25
N SER A 337 7.93 7.61 -16.38
CA SER A 337 9.12 7.47 -15.55
C SER A 337 8.80 6.77 -14.22
N PRO A 338 9.49 5.68 -13.84
CA PRO A 338 9.39 5.14 -12.48
C PRO A 338 10.18 5.98 -11.45
N ASN A 339 10.97 6.96 -11.91
CA ASN A 339 11.84 7.78 -11.07
C ASN A 339 11.07 8.94 -10.41
N GLY A 340 11.78 9.71 -9.58
CA GLY A 340 11.23 10.89 -8.91
C GLY A 340 11.03 12.05 -9.86
N ASP A 341 10.37 13.10 -9.37
CA ASP A 341 10.14 14.31 -10.14
C ASP A 341 11.41 15.18 -10.21
N ASN A 342 11.70 15.75 -11.38
CA ASN A 342 12.76 16.74 -11.60
C ASN A 342 12.26 17.81 -12.59
N VAL A 343 12.65 19.07 -12.37
CA VAL A 343 12.35 20.22 -13.25
C VAL A 343 12.81 19.98 -14.70
N THR A 344 13.83 19.14 -14.92
CA THR A 344 14.28 18.77 -16.27
C THR A 344 13.56 17.56 -16.86
N GLY A 345 12.70 16.89 -16.09
CA GLY A 345 11.93 15.73 -16.51
C GLY A 345 10.92 16.11 -17.59
N THR A 346 10.71 15.21 -18.55
CA THR A 346 9.87 15.49 -19.73
C THR A 346 8.67 14.55 -19.87
N ILE A 347 8.59 13.50 -19.06
CA ILE A 347 7.54 12.47 -19.12
C ILE A 347 6.78 12.35 -17.80
N ALA A 348 5.55 11.84 -17.83
CA ALA A 348 4.77 11.66 -16.61
C ALA A 348 5.36 10.54 -15.74
N GLY A 349 5.26 10.67 -14.42
CA GLY A 349 5.68 9.59 -13.51
C GLY A 349 4.71 8.39 -13.50
N ALA A 350 5.21 7.20 -13.20
CA ALA A 350 4.42 6.02 -12.87
C ALA A 350 4.39 5.83 -11.35
N ASP A 351 3.25 5.42 -10.79
CA ASP A 351 3.11 4.94 -9.41
C ASP A 351 2.45 3.55 -9.40
N TYR A 352 2.54 2.80 -8.30
CA TYR A 352 2.03 1.42 -8.24
C TYR A 352 1.07 1.23 -7.06
N ASP A 353 -0.07 0.57 -7.30
CA ASP A 353 -1.01 0.14 -6.25
C ASP A 353 -0.68 -1.31 -5.86
N VAL A 354 0.39 -1.53 -5.07
CA VAL A 354 0.90 -2.88 -4.70
C VAL A 354 0.52 -3.33 -3.29
N LEU A 355 -0.27 -2.55 -2.56
CA LEU A 355 -0.62 -2.82 -1.17
C LEU A 355 -2.12 -2.90 -0.99
N SER A 356 -2.58 -3.95 -0.32
CA SER A 356 -3.94 -4.07 0.18
C SER A 356 -3.88 -3.99 1.71
N ASP A 357 -4.35 -2.90 2.29
CA ASP A 357 -4.52 -2.81 3.74
C ASP A 357 -5.82 -3.51 4.13
N GLU A 358 -5.68 -4.61 4.87
CA GLU A 358 -6.74 -5.50 5.29
C GLU A 358 -6.97 -5.42 6.80
N SER A 359 -6.46 -4.37 7.44
CA SER A 359 -6.68 -4.13 8.87
C SER A 359 -8.17 -3.94 9.18
N ASP A 360 -8.66 -4.61 10.22
CA ASP A 360 -9.99 -4.35 10.76
C ASP A 360 -9.98 -3.10 11.64
N ASP A 361 -10.22 -1.95 11.02
CA ASP A 361 -10.05 -0.62 11.61
C ASP A 361 -11.34 0.24 11.52
N ALA A 362 -12.44 -0.32 11.02
CA ALA A 362 -13.69 0.43 10.87
C ALA A 362 -14.22 0.92 12.22
N HIS A 363 -13.95 0.17 13.30
CA HIS A 363 -14.29 0.57 14.66
C HIS A 363 -13.70 1.94 15.07
N LEU A 364 -12.60 2.39 14.46
CA LEU A 364 -11.97 3.68 14.73
C LEU A 364 -12.84 4.88 14.32
N TYR A 365 -13.87 4.69 13.48
CA TYR A 365 -14.78 5.74 13.03
C TYR A 365 -16.15 5.69 13.72
N ALA A 366 -16.33 4.83 14.74
CA ALA A 366 -17.60 4.66 15.42
C ALA A 366 -18.16 5.97 16.02
N SER A 367 -17.29 6.89 16.45
CA SER A 367 -17.68 8.20 16.98
C SER A 367 -18.50 9.05 16.00
N LYS A 368 -18.37 8.81 14.69
CA LYS A 368 -19.17 9.48 13.64
C LYS A 368 -20.65 9.09 13.68
N PHE A 369 -21.00 7.99 14.36
CA PHE A 369 -22.34 7.43 14.43
C PHE A 369 -22.97 7.53 15.82
N GLU A 370 -22.45 8.41 16.68
CA GLU A 370 -22.90 8.53 18.08
C GLU A 370 -24.39 8.92 18.18
N ILE A 371 -24.83 9.92 17.41
CA ILE A 371 -26.24 10.35 17.39
C ILE A 371 -27.15 9.23 16.89
N PHE A 372 -26.74 8.53 15.82
CA PHE A 372 -27.48 7.38 15.29
C PHE A 372 -27.58 6.27 16.35
N SER A 373 -26.49 5.98 17.05
CA SER A 373 -26.48 4.98 18.13
C SER A 373 -27.45 5.36 19.25
N GLN A 374 -27.50 6.62 19.66
CA GLN A 374 -28.47 7.11 20.65
C GLN A 374 -29.93 6.95 20.20
N VAL A 375 -30.21 7.08 18.89
CA VAL A 375 -31.55 6.81 18.35
C VAL A 375 -31.90 5.32 18.50
N ILE A 376 -30.97 4.42 18.17
CA ILE A 376 -31.17 2.97 18.34
C ILE A 376 -31.38 2.62 19.82
N ASP A 377 -30.58 3.19 20.73
CA ASP A 377 -30.72 2.96 22.16
C ASP A 377 -32.10 3.40 22.69
N ARG A 378 -32.65 4.51 22.15
CA ARG A 378 -34.02 4.96 22.48
C ARG A 378 -35.09 4.02 21.94
N LEU A 379 -34.90 3.41 20.78
CA LEU A 379 -35.82 2.40 20.25
C LEU A 379 -35.85 1.15 21.15
N GLU A 380 -34.69 0.71 21.62
CA GLU A 380 -34.59 -0.40 22.59
C GLU A 380 -35.28 -0.06 23.91
N THR A 381 -34.93 1.08 24.50
CA THR A 381 -35.35 1.43 25.87
C THR A 381 -36.79 1.90 25.97
N ASN A 382 -37.29 2.68 25.01
CA ASN A 382 -38.59 3.34 25.10
C ASN A 382 -39.67 2.66 24.25
N HIS A 383 -39.29 1.87 23.26
CA HIS A 383 -40.22 1.32 22.27
C HIS A 383 -40.25 -0.21 22.23
N GLY A 384 -39.49 -0.90 23.08
CA GLY A 384 -39.51 -2.36 23.20
C GLY A 384 -38.95 -3.07 21.97
N CYS A 385 -38.13 -2.39 21.17
CA CYS A 385 -37.45 -2.98 20.03
C CYS A 385 -36.31 -3.89 20.48
N GLN A 386 -36.08 -4.99 19.78
CA GLN A 386 -34.85 -5.78 19.90
C GLN A 386 -33.91 -5.36 18.77
N THR A 387 -32.61 -5.19 19.04
CA THR A 387 -31.68 -4.78 17.97
C THR A 387 -30.42 -5.62 17.92
N TYR A 388 -29.85 -5.69 16.72
CA TYR A 388 -28.57 -6.32 16.45
C TYR A 388 -27.73 -5.36 15.61
N ARG A 389 -26.58 -4.95 16.13
CA ARG A 389 -25.68 -3.98 15.50
C ARG A 389 -24.59 -4.73 14.73
N TYR A 390 -24.54 -4.55 13.41
CA TYR A 390 -23.47 -5.12 12.60
C TYR A 390 -22.17 -4.33 12.79
N PRO A 391 -20.98 -4.94 12.58
CA PRO A 391 -19.73 -4.21 12.52
C PRO A 391 -19.78 -3.07 11.50
N LEU A 392 -19.17 -1.93 11.85
CA LEU A 392 -19.07 -0.80 10.92
C LEU A 392 -18.34 -1.24 9.65
N ARG A 393 -18.78 -0.74 8.49
CA ARG A 393 -18.18 -1.08 7.19
C ARG A 393 -17.70 0.16 6.47
N LYS A 394 -16.51 0.09 5.85
CA LYS A 394 -16.06 1.12 4.90
C LYS A 394 -16.84 0.97 3.59
N LEU A 395 -17.19 2.08 2.96
CA LEU A 395 -17.78 2.05 1.62
C LEU A 395 -16.75 1.53 0.61
N PRO A 396 -17.16 0.70 -0.36
CA PRO A 396 -16.24 0.13 -1.34
C PRO A 396 -15.76 1.19 -2.34
N LYS A 397 -14.50 1.05 -2.76
CA LYS A 397 -13.93 1.85 -3.84
C LYS A 397 -14.61 1.49 -5.17
N LEU A 398 -15.21 2.50 -5.81
CA LEU A 398 -15.73 2.39 -7.16
C LEU A 398 -14.78 3.04 -8.17
N ALA A 399 -14.62 2.40 -9.33
CA ALA A 399 -13.82 2.96 -10.41
C ALA A 399 -14.31 4.37 -10.77
N ARG A 400 -13.38 5.33 -10.86
CA ARG A 400 -13.65 6.73 -11.24
C ARG A 400 -14.53 7.51 -10.25
N CYS A 401 -14.74 7.00 -9.03
CA CYS A 401 -15.54 7.67 -7.99
C CYS A 401 -14.79 7.71 -6.65
N THR A 402 -14.74 8.89 -6.02
CA THR A 402 -14.07 9.11 -4.72
C THR A 402 -15.03 9.28 -3.55
N LYS A 403 -16.33 9.01 -3.75
CA LYS A 403 -17.36 9.20 -2.70
C LYS A 403 -17.23 8.24 -1.51
N HIS A 404 -16.48 7.16 -1.67
CA HIS A 404 -16.08 6.26 -0.60
C HIS A 404 -15.06 6.89 0.36
N MET A 405 -14.57 8.10 0.09
CA MET A 405 -13.67 8.87 0.95
C MET A 405 -14.34 10.16 1.45
N MET A 406 -13.88 10.64 2.59
CA MET A 406 -14.23 11.92 3.21
C MET A 406 -13.41 13.06 2.59
N ALA A 407 -14.04 14.21 2.34
CA ALA A 407 -13.43 15.33 1.63
C ALA A 407 -12.51 16.19 2.51
N ASP A 408 -12.76 16.22 3.82
CA ASP A 408 -12.01 16.97 4.83
C ASP A 408 -10.70 16.26 5.19
N ASP A 409 -10.80 15.08 5.81
CA ASP A 409 -9.69 14.37 6.43
C ASP A 409 -9.09 13.24 5.56
N ALA A 410 -9.70 12.98 4.40
CA ALA A 410 -9.35 11.88 3.50
C ALA A 410 -9.40 10.48 4.16
N ASN A 411 -10.24 10.31 5.17
CA ASN A 411 -10.57 9.00 5.74
C ASN A 411 -11.62 8.27 4.91
N PRO A 412 -11.76 6.94 5.07
CA PRO A 412 -12.84 6.19 4.47
C PRO A 412 -14.20 6.66 4.99
N ARG A 413 -15.16 6.81 4.08
CA ARG A 413 -16.56 6.97 4.44
C ARG A 413 -17.09 5.63 4.91
N CYS A 414 -17.67 5.61 6.11
CA CYS A 414 -18.21 4.40 6.71
C CYS A 414 -19.73 4.35 6.63
N MET A 415 -20.27 3.15 6.84
CA MET A 415 -21.70 2.89 7.01
C MET A 415 -21.94 1.99 8.22
N ALA A 416 -23.01 2.30 8.95
CA ALA A 416 -23.54 1.49 10.05
C ALA A 416 -24.82 0.80 9.59
N VAL A 417 -24.97 -0.47 9.96
CA VAL A 417 -26.19 -1.25 9.73
C VAL A 417 -26.67 -1.80 11.06
N VAL A 418 -27.95 -1.60 11.36
CA VAL A 418 -28.59 -2.09 12.57
C VAL A 418 -29.88 -2.79 12.19
N GLU A 419 -29.99 -4.06 12.57
CA GLU A 419 -31.24 -4.81 12.52
C GLU A 419 -32.09 -4.42 13.73
N VAL A 420 -33.37 -4.15 13.49
CA VAL A 420 -34.36 -3.79 14.51
C VAL A 420 -35.61 -4.64 14.32
N THR A 421 -35.94 -5.42 15.34
CA THR A 421 -37.15 -6.23 15.39
C THR A 421 -38.21 -5.52 16.22
N TYR A 422 -39.37 -5.29 15.60
CA TYR A 422 -40.52 -4.63 16.22
C TYR A 422 -41.82 -5.33 15.80
N HIS A 423 -42.65 -5.74 16.76
CA HIS A 423 -43.88 -6.53 16.55
C HIS A 423 -43.71 -7.74 15.60
N GLY A 424 -42.58 -8.45 15.71
CA GLY A 424 -42.29 -9.63 14.89
C GLY A 424 -41.83 -9.32 13.46
N GLN A 425 -41.71 -8.05 13.09
CA GLN A 425 -41.16 -7.63 11.81
C GLN A 425 -39.71 -7.17 11.96
N VAL A 426 -38.87 -7.58 11.02
CA VAL A 426 -37.44 -7.23 10.98
C VAL A 426 -37.20 -6.06 10.03
N TYR A 427 -36.53 -5.03 10.53
CA TYR A 427 -36.16 -3.82 9.83
C TYR A 427 -34.64 -3.65 9.83
N HIS A 428 -34.08 -3.06 8.79
CA HIS A 428 -32.67 -2.70 8.71
C HIS A 428 -32.52 -1.20 8.57
N PHE A 429 -31.96 -0.57 9.60
CA PHE A 429 -31.53 0.82 9.52
C PHE A 429 -30.12 0.88 8.95
N VAL A 430 -29.94 1.73 7.94
CA VAL A 430 -28.65 2.01 7.32
C VAL A 430 -28.36 3.49 7.44
N GLU A 431 -27.23 3.80 8.08
CA GLU A 431 -26.71 5.16 8.23
C GLU A 431 -25.35 5.24 7.54
N VAL A 432 -25.10 6.33 6.80
CA VAL A 432 -23.81 6.58 6.14
C VAL A 432 -23.22 7.84 6.72
N ASP A 433 -21.91 7.84 6.98
CA ASP A 433 -21.21 9.04 7.43
C ASP A 433 -21.31 10.13 6.34
N THR A 434 -21.92 11.25 6.68
CA THR A 434 -21.99 12.46 5.84
C THR A 434 -21.42 13.69 6.53
N SER A 435 -20.52 13.53 7.50
CA SER A 435 -20.00 14.63 8.32
C SER A 435 -19.26 15.72 7.52
N ASP A 436 -18.74 15.37 6.34
CA ASP A 436 -18.05 16.28 5.42
C ASP A 436 -18.98 16.95 4.40
N ALA A 437 -20.24 16.50 4.31
CA ALA A 437 -21.20 16.92 3.30
C ALA A 437 -22.02 18.15 3.75
N LYS A 438 -22.45 18.96 2.78
CA LYS A 438 -23.31 20.13 3.04
C LYS A 438 -24.72 19.74 3.49
N ASN A 439 -25.24 18.66 2.91
CA ASN A 439 -26.55 18.11 3.22
C ASN A 439 -26.34 16.68 3.71
N SER A 440 -27.03 16.31 4.79
CA SER A 440 -27.13 14.91 5.19
C SER A 440 -28.02 14.13 4.24
N ILE A 441 -27.84 12.81 4.22
CA ILE A 441 -28.82 11.89 3.64
C ILE A 441 -29.77 11.42 4.75
N SER A 442 -30.95 10.94 4.36
CA SER A 442 -31.86 10.28 5.30
C SER A 442 -31.32 8.91 5.70
N THR A 443 -31.51 8.52 6.96
CA THR A 443 -31.37 7.11 7.39
C THR A 443 -32.30 6.24 6.56
N LEU A 444 -31.75 5.23 5.90
CA LEU A 444 -32.52 4.31 5.07
C LEU A 444 -33.11 3.20 5.95
N LEU A 445 -34.39 2.93 5.79
CA LEU A 445 -35.09 1.83 6.44
C LEU A 445 -35.47 0.77 5.40
N ILE A 446 -34.93 -0.43 5.53
CA ILE A 446 -35.21 -1.54 4.64
C ILE A 446 -36.06 -2.58 5.37
N LEU A 447 -37.19 -2.93 4.79
CA LEU A 447 -38.04 -4.03 5.21
C LEU A 447 -37.71 -5.25 4.34
N ILE A 448 -37.19 -6.32 4.93
CA ILE A 448 -36.90 -7.55 4.19
C ILE A 448 -37.98 -8.58 4.50
N ASN A 449 -38.78 -8.92 3.50
CA ASN A 449 -39.80 -9.97 3.58
C ASN A 449 -39.24 -11.26 2.97
N GLY A 450 -38.61 -12.13 3.77
CA GLY A 450 -38.15 -13.44 3.31
C GLY A 450 -37.21 -14.16 4.30
N GLN A 451 -37.34 -15.49 4.38
CA GLN A 451 -36.54 -16.38 5.25
C GLN A 451 -35.15 -16.76 4.67
N ASP A 452 -34.75 -16.21 3.53
CA ASP A 452 -33.51 -16.64 2.86
C ASP A 452 -32.31 -15.82 3.33
N GLY A 453 -31.54 -16.40 4.25
CA GLY A 453 -30.32 -15.84 4.83
C GLY A 453 -29.13 -15.76 3.87
N LEU A 454 -29.15 -14.82 2.94
CA LEU A 454 -27.98 -14.45 2.11
C LEU A 454 -27.70 -12.94 2.24
N TRP A 455 -27.10 -12.56 3.38
CA TRP A 455 -26.83 -11.18 3.79
C TRP A 455 -25.60 -10.54 3.13
N ASP A 456 -24.60 -11.32 2.71
CA ASP A 456 -23.27 -10.75 2.41
C ASP A 456 -23.14 -10.07 1.03
N GLY A 457 -24.09 -10.27 0.11
CA GLY A 457 -24.00 -9.73 -1.27
C GLY A 457 -24.94 -8.57 -1.61
N TRP A 458 -26.08 -8.45 -0.93
CA TRP A 458 -27.21 -7.66 -1.47
C TRP A 458 -27.21 -6.18 -1.09
N ILE A 459 -26.74 -5.81 0.11
CA ILE A 459 -26.78 -4.40 0.57
C ILE A 459 -25.80 -3.52 -0.22
N VAL A 460 -24.63 -4.06 -0.59
CA VAL A 460 -23.65 -3.33 -1.40
C VAL A 460 -24.24 -2.95 -2.76
N SER A 461 -25.07 -3.82 -3.35
CA SER A 461 -25.67 -3.56 -4.66
C SER A 461 -26.88 -2.62 -4.64
N MET A 462 -27.47 -2.31 -3.47
CA MET A 462 -28.59 -1.38 -3.33
C MET A 462 -28.16 0.06 -2.99
N ILE A 463 -26.93 0.25 -2.48
CA ILE A 463 -26.41 1.55 -2.05
C ILE A 463 -25.48 2.17 -3.11
N LEU A 464 -24.91 1.36 -4.01
CA LEU A 464 -24.15 1.77 -5.19
C LEU A 464 -25.08 2.05 -6.37
#